data_AF-A0A3A1WNQ4-F1
#
_entry.id   AF-A0A3A1WNQ4-F1
#
_cell.length_a   1.000
_cell.length_b   1.000
_cell.length_c   1.000
_cell.angle_alpha   90.00
_cell.angle_beta   90.00
_cell.angle_gamma   90.00
#
_symmetry.space_group_name_H-M   'P 1'
#
loop_
_entity.id
_entity.type
_entity.pdbx_description
1 polymer ?
#
loop_
_entity_poly.entity_id
_entity_poly.type
_entity_poly.pdbx_seq_one_letter_code
_entity_poly.pdbx_strand_id
1 'polypeptide(L)'
;MSIPVDPELSALIREVVEAKLLKAGSEEIRVAQHVAAHGLGALNPSERDVFERRVLPILSKPIREQLAIASIVQRGGYVPRKIVF
;
A
#
# COMPACT_ATOMS: atom_id res chain seq x y z
N MET A 1 9.71 25.29 -1.41
CA MET A 1 8.32 25.06 -1.84
C MET A 1 7.91 23.69 -1.35
N SER A 2 6.88 23.58 -0.51
CA SER A 2 6.30 22.29 -0.13
C SER A 2 5.54 21.75 -1.34
N ILE A 3 5.87 20.56 -1.81
CA ILE A 3 5.09 19.89 -2.86
C ILE A 3 3.77 19.49 -2.19
N PRO A 4 2.61 19.95 -2.68
CA PRO A 4 1.33 19.61 -2.07
C PRO A 4 1.15 18.09 -2.04
N VAL A 5 0.71 17.58 -0.89
CA VAL A 5 0.37 16.16 -0.74
C VAL A 5 -0.82 15.86 -1.63
N ASP A 6 -0.70 14.84 -2.48
CA ASP A 6 -1.79 14.36 -3.31
C ASP A 6 -2.89 13.76 -2.41
N PRO A 7 -4.11 14.35 -2.38
CA PRO A 7 -5.18 13.91 -1.50
C PRO A 7 -5.74 12.53 -1.90
N GLU A 8 -5.72 12.18 -3.19
CA GLU A 8 -6.18 10.86 -3.65
C GLU A 8 -5.20 9.78 -3.22
N LEU A 9 -3.90 10.03 -3.37
CA LEU A 9 -2.86 9.10 -2.90
C LEU A 9 -2.91 8.91 -1.38
N SER A 10 -3.12 10.00 -0.62
CA SER A 10 -3.25 9.95 0.83
C SER A 10 -4.47 9.12 1.27
N ALA A 11 -5.62 9.31 0.61
CA ALA A 11 -6.83 8.53 0.85
C ALA A 11 -6.62 7.03 0.55
N LEU A 12 -6.03 6.71 -0.61
CA LEU A 12 -5.71 5.35 -1.02
C LEU A 12 -4.79 4.64 -0.01
N ILE A 13 -3.73 5.31 0.45
CA ILE A 13 -2.84 4.76 1.48
C ILE A 13 -3.61 4.48 2.77
N ARG A 14 -4.49 5.39 3.19
CA ARG A 14 -5.30 5.22 4.40
C ARG A 14 -6.20 3.99 4.29
N GLU A 15 -6.90 3.81 3.17
CA GLU A 15 -7.74 2.64 2.93
C GLU A 15 -6.94 1.33 3.00
N VAL A 16 -5.75 1.29 2.38
CA VAL A 16 -4.86 0.11 2.40
C VAL A 16 -4.36 -0.22 3.81
N VAL A 17 -4.06 0.79 4.63
CA VAL A 17 -3.66 0.62 6.03
C VAL A 17 -4.82 0.13 6.88
N GLU A 18 -6.00 0.73 6.76
CA GLU A 18 -7.23 0.32 7.47
C GLU A 18 -7.64 -1.11 7.11
N ALA A 19 -7.47 -1.50 5.84
CA ALA A 19 -7.69 -2.85 5.33
C ALA A 19 -6.63 -3.87 5.80
N LYS A 20 -5.60 -3.45 6.54
CA LYS A 20 -4.49 -4.30 7.03
C LYS A 20 -3.76 -5.04 5.90
N LEU A 21 -3.68 -4.41 4.72
CA LEU A 21 -3.01 -4.97 3.55
C LEU A 21 -1.48 -4.83 3.63
N LEU A 22 -1.00 -3.92 4.48
CA LEU A 22 0.40 -3.83 4.89
C LEU A 22 0.60 -4.55 6.22
N LYS A 23 1.73 -5.25 6.37
CA LYS A 23 2.07 -5.94 7.60
C LYS A 23 2.28 -4.92 8.73
N ALA A 24 1.64 -5.15 9.88
CA ALA A 24 1.81 -4.29 11.04
C ALA A 24 3.27 -4.21 11.49
N GLY A 25 3.73 -3.00 11.82
CA GLY A 25 5.11 -2.73 12.25
C GLY A 25 6.16 -2.88 11.14
N SER A 26 5.75 -3.08 9.88
CA SER A 26 6.68 -3.21 8.77
C SER A 26 7.21 -1.86 8.28
N GLU A 27 8.27 -1.91 7.50
CA GLU A 27 8.84 -0.72 6.87
C GLU A 27 7.87 -0.10 5.85
N GLU A 28 7.10 -0.93 5.13
CA GLU A 28 6.11 -0.49 4.15
C GLU A 28 5.03 0.40 4.76
N ILE A 29 4.49 0.03 5.93
CA ILE A 29 3.47 0.85 6.60
C ILE A 29 4.06 2.19 7.07
N ARG A 30 5.30 2.20 7.55
CA ARG A 30 6.00 3.44 7.95
C ARG A 30 6.19 4.36 6.75
N VAL A 31 6.68 3.82 5.63
CA VAL A 31 6.92 4.58 4.39
C VAL A 31 5.61 5.07 3.78
N ALA A 32 4.58 4.23 3.72
CA ALA A 32 3.27 4.63 3.21
C ALA A 32 2.66 5.77 4.04
N GLN A 33 2.69 5.66 5.37
CA GLN A 33 2.22 6.74 6.26
C GLN A 33 3.04 8.02 6.11
N HIS A 34 4.35 7.91 5.89
CA HIS A 34 5.19 9.07 5.62
C HIS A 34 4.78 9.78 4.32
N VAL A 35 4.49 9.03 3.24
CA VAL A 35 3.96 9.59 1.99
C VAL A 35 2.58 10.22 2.19
N ALA A 36 1.68 9.59 2.92
CA ALA A 36 0.34 10.13 3.18
C ALA A 36 0.36 11.46 3.94
N ALA A 37 1.36 11.67 4.81
CA ALA A 37 1.50 12.87 5.62
C ALA A 37 2.34 13.99 4.96
N HIS A 38 3.35 13.63 4.17
CA HIS A 38 4.36 14.58 3.67
C HIS A 38 4.54 14.56 2.15
N GLY A 39 3.87 13.65 1.43
CA GLY A 39 3.97 13.49 -0.01
C GLY A 39 5.22 12.72 -0.45
N LEU A 40 5.25 12.36 -1.75
CA LEU A 40 6.36 11.58 -2.35
C LEU A 40 7.69 12.33 -2.33
N GLY A 41 7.67 13.66 -2.33
CA GLY A 41 8.86 14.50 -2.30
C GLY A 41 9.66 14.41 -1.00
N ALA A 42 9.05 13.91 0.08
CA ALA A 42 9.69 13.76 1.38
C ALA A 42 10.54 12.48 1.51
N LEU A 43 10.38 11.52 0.58
CA LEU A 43 11.10 10.24 0.64
C LEU A 43 12.59 10.41 0.33
N ASN A 44 13.43 9.82 1.17
CA ASN A 44 14.84 9.59 0.83
C ASN A 44 14.98 8.44 -0.20
N PRO A 45 16.15 8.21 -0.81
CA PRO A 45 16.32 7.18 -1.85
C PRO A 45 15.95 5.76 -1.40
N SER A 46 16.26 5.39 -0.16
CA SER A 46 15.93 4.06 0.38
C SER A 46 14.43 3.91 0.61
N GLU A 47 13.77 4.94 1.16
CA GLU A 47 12.31 4.94 1.34
C GLU A 47 11.58 4.95 0.01
N ARG A 48 12.13 5.64 -1.00
CA ARG A 48 11.59 5.62 -2.36
C ARG A 48 11.66 4.22 -2.97
N ASP A 49 12.76 3.50 -2.80
CA ASP A 49 12.88 2.12 -3.27
C ASP A 49 11.85 1.19 -2.58
N VAL A 50 11.66 1.34 -1.26
CA VAL A 50 10.61 0.61 -0.52
C VAL A 50 9.22 0.96 -1.06
N PHE A 51 8.95 2.25 -1.27
CA PHE A 51 7.66 2.70 -1.77
C PHE A 51 7.38 2.13 -3.16
N GLU A 52 8.29 2.28 -4.12
CA GLU A 52 8.11 1.85 -5.50
C GLU A 52 8.05 0.33 -5.65
N ARG A 53 8.87 -0.42 -4.90
CA ARG A 53 8.95 -1.88 -5.06
C ARG A 53 7.96 -2.67 -4.21
N ARG A 54 7.56 -2.14 -3.04
CA ARG A 54 6.77 -2.89 -2.05
C ARG A 54 5.41 -2.27 -1.78
N VAL A 55 5.30 -0.94 -1.74
CA VAL A 55 4.03 -0.25 -1.45
C VAL A 55 3.21 -0.04 -2.72
N LEU A 56 3.80 0.51 -3.77
CA LEU A 56 3.12 0.86 -5.01
C LEU A 56 2.41 -0.34 -5.66
N PRO A 57 2.98 -1.56 -5.72
CA PRO A 57 2.27 -2.72 -6.29
C PRO A 57 1.02 -3.13 -5.50
N ILE A 58 0.91 -2.71 -4.24
CA ILE A 58 -0.29 -2.88 -3.43
C ILE A 58 -1.28 -1.75 -3.79
N LEU A 59 -0.84 -0.50 -3.81
CA LEU A 59 -1.72 0.64 -4.17
C LEU A 59 -2.28 0.53 -5.60
N SER A 60 -1.52 -0.02 -6.55
CA SER A 60 -1.90 -0.11 -7.98
C SER A 60 -2.89 -1.22 -8.29
N LYS A 61 -3.18 -2.13 -7.35
CA LYS A 61 -4.19 -3.17 -7.56
C LYS A 61 -5.56 -2.65 -7.13
N PRO A 62 -6.65 -3.04 -7.82
CA PRO A 62 -7.99 -2.69 -7.37
C PRO A 62 -8.22 -3.15 -5.92
N ILE A 63 -8.51 -2.22 -5.00
CA ILE A 63 -8.71 -2.51 -3.56
C ILE A 63 -9.72 -3.64 -3.35
N ARG A 64 -10.80 -3.67 -4.16
CA ARG A 64 -11.84 -4.72 -4.08
C ARG A 64 -11.27 -6.13 -4.28
N GLU A 65 -10.35 -6.29 -5.22
CA GLU A 65 -9.68 -7.58 -5.46
C GLU A 65 -8.75 -7.94 -4.30
N GLN A 66 -8.04 -6.96 -3.75
CA GLN A 66 -7.13 -7.17 -2.61
C GLN A 66 -7.87 -7.58 -1.33
N LEU A 67 -8.99 -6.92 -1.03
CA LEU A 67 -9.84 -7.24 0.11
C LEU A 67 -10.41 -8.65 0.01
N ALA A 68 -10.83 -9.07 -1.19
CA ALA A 68 -11.32 -10.43 -1.43
C ALA A 68 -10.21 -11.47 -1.16
N ILE A 69 -9.00 -11.25 -1.67
CA ILE A 69 -7.83 -12.11 -1.43
C ILE A 69 -7.47 -12.15 0.06
N ALA A 70 -7.37 -10.99 0.72
CA ALA A 70 -7.02 -10.89 2.14
C ALA A 70 -8.07 -11.62 3.03
N SER A 71 -9.35 -11.48 2.69
CA SER A 71 -10.44 -12.16 3.38
C SER A 71 -10.40 -13.68 3.23
N ILE A 72 -9.98 -14.19 2.06
CA ILE A 72 -9.78 -15.63 1.83
C ILE A 72 -8.62 -16.15 2.67
N VAL A 73 -7.46 -15.46 2.63
CA VAL A 73 -6.27 -15.85 3.40
C VAL A 73 -6.56 -15.85 4.91
N GLN A 74 -7.22 -14.81 5.43
CA GLN A 74 -7.56 -14.71 6.85
C GLN A 74 -8.50 -15.83 7.32
N ARG A 75 -9.34 -16.37 6.44
CA ARG A 75 -10.23 -17.51 6.74
C ARG A 75 -9.54 -18.87 6.59
N GLY A 76 -8.23 -18.90 6.33
CA GLY A 76 -7.47 -20.13 6.12
C GLY A 76 -7.65 -20.74 4.72
N GLY A 77 -8.25 -20.00 3.78
CA GLY A 77 -8.45 -20.45 2.40
C GLY A 77 -7.16 -20.35 1.59
N TYR A 78 -6.84 -21.42 0.85
CA TYR A 78 -5.80 -21.42 -0.18
C TYR A 78 -6.19 -20.46 -1.31
N VAL A 79 -5.37 -19.45 -1.59
CA VAL A 79 -5.54 -18.57 -2.76
C VAL A 79 -4.75 -19.19 -3.93
N PRO A 80 -5.41 -19.66 -5.01
CA PRO A 80 -4.71 -20.20 -6.16
C PRO A 80 -3.85 -19.13 -6.82
N ARG A 81 -2.54 -19.37 -6.93
CA ARG A 81 -1.63 -18.54 -7.74
C ARG A 81 -1.89 -18.82 -9.22
N LYS A 82 -2.91 -18.19 -9.80
CA LYS A 82 -2.99 -17.77 -11.21
C LYS A 82 -4.42 -17.30 -11.51
N ILE A 83 -4.57 -16.01 -11.74
CA ILE A 83 -5.58 -15.50 -12.65
C ILE A 83 -4.79 -15.08 -13.89
N VAL A 84 -4.95 -15.85 -14.96
CA VAL A 84 -4.46 -15.49 -16.29
C VAL A 84 -5.54 -14.58 -16.87
N PHE A 85 -5.17 -13.35 -17.25
CA PHE A 85 -6.04 -12.45 -18.01
C PHE A 85 -6.35 -13.04 -19.39
#